data_AF-A0A2T1G7N1-F1
#
_entry.id   AF-A0A2T1G7N1-F1
#
_cell.length_a   1.000
_cell.length_b   1.000
_cell.length_c   1.000
_cell.angle_alpha   90.00
_cell.angle_beta   90.00
_cell.angle_gamma   90.00
#
_symmetry.space_group_name_H-M   'P 1'
#
loop_
_entity.id
_entity.type
_entity.pdbx_description
1 polymer ?
#
loop_
_entity_poly.entity_id
_entity_poly.type
_entity_poly.pdbx_seq_one_letter_code
_entity_poly.pdbx_strand_id
1 'polypeptide(L)'
;MLPNGEKRLGVENIGVALGYSERFFFGRTKRESKALKALQGMGFSGEQVWVNIIRQGDNKRGASLAKTVGLRDFVKLVTYEAIIKRNLKATILLAAFAETGIERILEDAFAGRSVDFLLEKIVHYSTWTHEELQEVLAYNREEVRALRIGSSAFI
;
A
#
# COMPACT_ATOMS: atom_id res chain seq x y z
N MET A 1 -5.14 13.27 -0.09
CA MET A 1 -5.72 12.45 0.99
C MET A 1 -7.15 12.91 1.18
N LEU A 2 -8.12 12.00 1.29
CA LEU A 2 -9.51 12.37 1.55
C LEU A 2 -9.70 12.75 3.03
N PRO A 3 -10.79 13.49 3.39
CA PRO A 3 -11.05 13.88 4.78
C PRO A 3 -11.14 12.72 5.77
N ASN A 4 -11.48 11.51 5.30
CA ASN A 4 -11.51 10.28 6.09
C ASN A 4 -10.13 9.61 6.25
N GLY A 5 -9.04 10.26 5.81
CA GLY A 5 -7.69 9.71 5.83
C GLY A 5 -7.39 8.72 4.69
N GLU A 6 -8.35 8.44 3.81
CA GLU A 6 -8.15 7.51 2.71
C GLU A 6 -7.17 8.08 1.67
N LYS A 7 -6.20 7.23 1.28
CA LYS A 7 -5.26 7.51 0.20
C LYS A 7 -5.76 6.85 -1.08
N ARG A 8 -5.91 7.66 -2.14
CA ARG A 8 -6.41 7.25 -3.44
C ARG A 8 -5.49 7.73 -4.54
N LEU A 9 -5.46 7.00 -5.66
CA LEU A 9 -4.58 7.25 -6.80
C LEU A 9 -5.41 7.51 -8.06
N GLY A 10 -4.96 8.49 -8.87
CA GLY A 10 -5.58 8.81 -10.15
C GLY A 10 -5.45 7.66 -11.14
N VAL A 11 -6.56 7.25 -11.75
CA VAL A 11 -6.61 6.09 -12.66
C VAL A 11 -5.75 6.27 -13.92
N GLU A 12 -5.52 7.51 -14.35
CA GLU A 12 -4.68 7.85 -15.50
C GLU A 12 -3.20 7.55 -15.22
N ASN A 13 -2.69 8.01 -14.07
CA ASN A 13 -1.30 7.78 -13.65
C ASN A 13 -0.99 6.31 -13.44
N ILE A 14 -1.99 5.50 -13.07
CA ILE A 14 -1.83 4.05 -12.91
C ILE A 14 -1.52 3.39 -14.25
N GLY A 15 -2.19 3.80 -15.32
CA GLY A 15 -1.91 3.30 -16.67
C GLY A 15 -0.45 3.56 -17.05
N VAL A 16 0.00 4.81 -16.88
CA VAL A 16 1.37 5.24 -17.19
C VAL A 16 2.40 4.49 -16.36
N ALA A 17 2.18 4.36 -15.04
CA ALA A 17 3.08 3.65 -14.13
C ALA A 17 3.28 2.17 -14.52
N LEU A 18 2.23 1.54 -15.05
CA LEU A 18 2.26 0.16 -15.54
C LEU A 18 2.76 0.03 -16.99
N GLY A 19 3.10 1.14 -17.64
CA GLY A 19 3.58 1.19 -19.03
C GLY A 19 2.50 1.08 -20.09
N TYR A 20 1.25 1.37 -19.72
CA TYR A 20 0.11 1.44 -20.63
C TYR A 20 -0.31 2.89 -20.91
N SER A 21 -1.33 3.06 -21.75
CA SER A 21 -1.94 4.37 -21.97
C SER A 21 -2.73 4.82 -20.74
N GLU A 22 -2.94 6.13 -20.61
CA GLU A 22 -3.77 6.74 -19.54
C GLU A 22 -5.19 6.16 -19.49
N ARG A 23 -5.70 5.68 -20.64
CA ARG A 23 -7.04 5.08 -20.76
C ARG A 23 -7.10 3.61 -20.34
N PHE A 24 -5.97 2.97 -20.05
CA PHE A 24 -5.88 1.55 -19.75
C PHE A 24 -6.86 1.11 -18.66
N PHE A 25 -6.87 1.83 -17.55
CA PHE A 25 -7.68 1.46 -16.39
C PHE A 25 -9.18 1.51 -16.70
N PHE A 26 -9.61 2.50 -17.51
CA PHE A 26 -11.01 2.61 -17.94
C PHE A 26 -11.47 1.43 -18.79
N GLY A 27 -10.59 0.86 -19.62
CA GLY A 27 -10.90 -0.35 -20.40
C GLY A 27 -10.94 -1.60 -19.52
N ARG A 28 -10.12 -1.66 -18.47
CA ARG A 28 -9.95 -2.82 -17.60
C ARG A 28 -11.15 -3.09 -16.69
N THR A 29 -11.84 -2.03 -16.27
CA THR A 29 -12.94 -2.12 -15.28
C THR A 29 -14.34 -2.05 -15.87
N LYS A 30 -14.50 -1.76 -17.17
CA LYS A 30 -15.83 -1.53 -17.79
C LYS A 30 -16.51 -2.78 -18.34
N ARG A 31 -15.76 -3.84 -18.67
CA ARG A 31 -16.30 -5.05 -19.29
C ARG A 31 -15.94 -6.25 -18.42
N GLU A 32 -16.90 -7.14 -18.14
CA GLU A 32 -16.61 -8.43 -17.52
C GLU A 32 -15.54 -9.15 -18.34
N SER A 33 -14.32 -9.15 -17.83
CA SER A 33 -13.17 -9.73 -18.50
C SER A 33 -12.57 -10.80 -17.58
N LYS A 34 -11.87 -11.77 -18.16
CA LYS A 34 -11.12 -12.77 -17.38
C LYS A 34 -10.16 -12.10 -16.39
N ALA A 35 -9.62 -10.93 -16.76
CA ALA A 35 -8.76 -10.15 -15.88
C ALA A 35 -9.54 -9.50 -14.72
N LEU A 36 -10.72 -8.93 -14.97
CA LEU A 36 -11.57 -8.38 -13.92
C LEU A 36 -12.02 -9.47 -12.93
N LYS A 37 -12.39 -10.66 -13.42
CA LYS A 37 -12.73 -11.81 -12.57
C LYS A 37 -11.55 -12.26 -11.71
N ALA A 38 -10.35 -12.32 -12.28
CA ALA A 38 -9.14 -12.66 -11.53
C ALA A 38 -8.82 -11.60 -10.45
N LEU A 39 -8.94 -10.31 -10.78
CA LEU A 39 -8.78 -9.21 -9.83
C LEU A 39 -9.82 -9.30 -8.69
N GLN A 40 -11.09 -9.55 -9.02
CA GLN A 40 -12.15 -9.75 -8.03
C GLN A 40 -11.85 -10.94 -7.12
N GLY A 41 -11.26 -12.03 -7.65
CA GLY A 41 -10.76 -13.15 -6.85
C GLY A 41 -9.67 -12.76 -5.84
N MET A 42 -8.93 -11.67 -6.10
CA MET A 42 -7.96 -11.07 -5.17
C MET A 42 -8.61 -10.03 -4.24
N GLY A 43 -9.95 -9.90 -4.26
CA GLY A 43 -10.71 -8.92 -3.49
C GLY A 43 -10.68 -7.50 -4.04
N PHE A 44 -10.35 -7.30 -5.33
CA PHE A 44 -10.43 -5.99 -5.99
C PHE A 44 -11.89 -5.54 -6.09
N SER A 45 -12.24 -4.38 -5.52
CA SER A 45 -13.60 -3.84 -5.62
C SER A 45 -13.82 -3.11 -6.94
N GLY A 46 -12.77 -2.47 -7.46
CA GLY A 46 -12.82 -1.65 -8.67
C GLY A 46 -13.55 -0.33 -8.46
N GLU A 47 -13.84 0.04 -7.22
CA GLU A 47 -14.58 1.24 -6.87
C GLU A 47 -13.79 2.49 -7.25
N GLN A 48 -14.41 3.30 -8.11
CA GLN A 48 -13.83 4.54 -8.60
C GLN A 48 -14.62 5.73 -8.09
N VAL A 49 -13.92 6.68 -7.48
CA VAL A 49 -14.49 7.88 -6.88
C VAL A 49 -13.88 9.11 -7.54
N TRP A 50 -14.74 10.07 -7.90
CA TRP A 50 -14.30 11.39 -8.36
C TRP A 50 -13.90 12.23 -7.17
N VAL A 51 -12.69 12.79 -7.20
CA VAL A 51 -12.16 13.63 -6.13
C VAL A 51 -11.70 14.96 -6.68
N ASN A 52 -11.90 16.02 -5.92
CA ASN A 52 -11.36 17.34 -6.23
C ASN A 52 -9.84 17.34 -6.07
N ILE A 53 -9.14 17.82 -7.09
CA ILE A 53 -7.68 17.94 -7.06
C ILE A 53 -7.32 19.29 -6.44
N ILE A 54 -6.69 19.27 -5.27
CA ILE A 54 -6.07 20.47 -4.70
C ILE A 54 -4.74 20.68 -5.42
N ARG A 55 -4.69 21.65 -6.34
CA ARG A 55 -3.47 21.96 -7.09
C ARG A 55 -2.57 22.87 -6.27
N GLN A 56 -1.30 22.51 -6.16
CA GLN A 56 -0.25 23.39 -5.63
C GLN A 56 0.56 23.95 -6.82
N GLY A 57 0.67 25.28 -6.93
CA GLY A 57 1.41 26.00 -7.98
C GLY A 57 0.57 26.91 -8.90
N ASP A 58 1.24 27.80 -9.63
CA ASP A 58 0.63 28.86 -10.46
C ASP A 58 -0.03 28.36 -11.76
N ASN A 59 0.29 27.13 -12.19
CA ASN A 59 -0.27 26.55 -13.41
C ASN A 59 -1.63 25.88 -13.16
N LYS A 60 -2.69 26.70 -13.06
CA LYS A 60 -4.09 26.25 -12.84
C LYS A 60 -4.81 25.74 -14.09
N ARG A 61 -4.12 25.20 -15.10
CA ARG A 61 -4.78 24.59 -16.29
C ARG A 61 -4.97 23.07 -16.10
N GLY A 62 -6.18 22.56 -16.38
CA GLY A 62 -6.53 21.13 -16.28
C GLY A 62 -7.93 20.87 -15.67
N ALA A 63 -8.35 19.60 -15.57
CA ALA A 63 -9.63 19.19 -14.96
C ALA A 63 -9.60 19.27 -13.41
N SER A 64 -10.62 19.88 -12.79
CA SER A 64 -10.72 20.06 -11.33
C SER A 64 -11.03 18.76 -10.58
N LEU A 65 -11.46 17.74 -11.31
CA LEU A 65 -11.84 16.43 -10.80
C LEU A 65 -10.95 15.36 -11.42
N ALA A 66 -10.45 14.44 -10.59
CA ALA A 66 -9.79 13.22 -11.03
C ALA A 66 -10.61 12.00 -10.61
N LYS A 67 -10.68 10.99 -11.49
CA LYS A 67 -11.22 9.70 -11.13
C LYS A 67 -10.12 8.89 -10.43
N THR A 68 -10.44 8.31 -9.28
CA THR A 68 -9.44 7.66 -8.42
C THR A 68 -9.87 6.30 -7.93
N VAL A 69 -8.90 5.44 -7.64
CA VAL A 69 -9.07 4.14 -6.99
C VAL A 69 -8.37 4.12 -5.63
N GLY A 70 -8.91 3.36 -4.68
CA GLY A 70 -8.30 3.20 -3.36
C GLY A 70 -6.94 2.51 -3.43
N LEU A 71 -6.05 2.83 -2.49
CA LEU A 71 -4.69 2.27 -2.45
C LEU A 71 -4.67 0.74 -2.43
N ARG A 72 -5.59 0.10 -1.68
CA ARG A 72 -5.67 -1.37 -1.61
C ARG A 72 -5.95 -2.00 -2.98
N ASP A 73 -6.81 -1.40 -3.77
CA ASP A 73 -7.16 -1.89 -5.09
C ASP A 73 -6.08 -1.61 -6.13
N PHE A 74 -5.38 -0.48 -5.98
CA PHE A 74 -4.16 -0.23 -6.72
C PHE A 74 -3.11 -1.31 -6.47
N VAL A 75 -2.81 -1.65 -5.21
CA VAL A 75 -1.84 -2.70 -4.88
C VAL A 75 -2.23 -4.03 -5.53
N LYS A 76 -3.49 -4.46 -5.42
CA LYS A 76 -3.98 -5.69 -6.08
C LYS A 76 -3.80 -5.66 -7.59
N LEU A 77 -4.08 -4.52 -8.23
CA LEU A 77 -3.87 -4.36 -9.67
C LEU A 77 -2.39 -4.52 -10.03
N VAL A 78 -1.49 -3.85 -9.31
CA VAL A 78 -0.05 -3.94 -9.56
C VAL A 78 0.42 -5.38 -9.34
N THR A 79 0.00 -6.04 -8.27
CA THR A 79 0.30 -7.46 -7.99
C THR A 79 -0.19 -8.38 -9.10
N TYR A 80 -1.42 -8.19 -9.58
CA TYR A 80 -1.96 -8.95 -10.70
C TYR A 80 -1.13 -8.77 -11.98
N GLU A 81 -0.79 -7.54 -12.32
CA GLU A 81 0.01 -7.25 -13.51
C GLU A 81 1.44 -7.80 -13.39
N ALA A 82 2.05 -7.73 -12.20
CA ALA A 82 3.36 -8.31 -11.94
C ALA A 82 3.37 -9.84 -12.05
N ILE A 83 2.43 -10.52 -11.38
CA ILE A 83 2.45 -11.99 -11.25
C ILE A 83 1.80 -12.66 -12.46
N ILE A 84 0.59 -12.23 -12.83
CA ILE A 84 -0.23 -12.91 -13.85
C ILE A 84 0.14 -12.43 -15.25
N LYS A 85 0.40 -11.12 -15.41
CA LYS A 85 0.81 -10.56 -16.71
C LYS A 85 2.31 -10.52 -16.92
N ARG A 86 3.12 -10.86 -15.90
CA ARG A 86 4.59 -10.78 -15.95
C ARG A 86 5.07 -9.39 -16.40
N ASN A 87 4.34 -8.34 -16.00
CA ASN A 87 4.66 -6.98 -16.37
C ASN A 87 5.86 -6.50 -15.55
N LEU A 88 7.01 -6.36 -16.21
CA LEU A 88 8.27 -5.95 -15.59
C LEU A 88 8.16 -4.61 -14.85
N LYS A 89 7.40 -3.64 -15.38
CA LYS A 89 7.21 -2.34 -14.71
C LYS A 89 6.43 -2.48 -13.41
N ALA A 90 5.43 -3.36 -13.38
CA ALA A 90 4.69 -3.66 -12.16
C ALA A 90 5.58 -4.34 -11.11
N THR A 91 6.45 -5.26 -11.53
CA THR A 91 7.43 -5.90 -10.64
C THR A 91 8.41 -4.88 -10.05
N ILE A 92 8.98 -4.01 -10.89
CA ILE A 92 9.88 -2.93 -10.45
C ILE A 92 9.15 -2.00 -9.47
N LEU A 93 7.89 -1.66 -9.76
CA LEU A 93 7.08 -0.80 -8.89
C LEU A 93 6.82 -1.44 -7.51
N LEU A 94 6.56 -2.75 -7.45
CA LEU A 94 6.43 -3.47 -6.17
C LEU A 94 7.77 -3.50 -5.41
N ALA A 95 8.88 -3.73 -6.11
CA ALA A 95 10.20 -3.73 -5.50
C ALA A 95 10.52 -2.35 -4.88
N ALA A 96 10.28 -1.27 -5.63
CA ALA A 96 10.48 0.09 -5.14
C ALA A 96 9.60 0.41 -3.90
N PHE A 97 8.33 -0.02 -3.92
CA PHE A 97 7.46 0.16 -2.74
C PHE A 97 7.90 -0.68 -1.54
N ALA A 98 8.39 -1.90 -1.76
CA ALA A 98 8.92 -2.73 -0.69
C ALA A 98 10.19 -2.13 -0.10
N GLU A 99 11.12 -1.67 -0.94
CA GLU A 99 12.37 -1.03 -0.52
C GLU A 99 12.08 0.22 0.33
N THR A 100 11.35 1.21 -0.21
CA THR A 100 11.03 2.44 0.53
C THR A 100 10.13 2.19 1.73
N GLY A 101 9.22 1.21 1.64
CA GLY A 101 8.30 0.88 2.73
C GLY A 101 9.01 0.20 3.90
N ILE A 102 9.88 -0.76 3.61
CA ILE A 102 10.70 -1.45 4.60
C ILE A 102 11.67 -0.45 5.23
N GLU A 103 12.39 0.34 4.42
CA GLU A 103 13.31 1.37 4.92
C GLU A 103 12.62 2.31 5.91
N ARG A 104 11.46 2.88 5.57
CA ARG A 104 10.71 3.75 6.49
C ARG A 104 10.22 3.04 7.75
N ILE A 105 9.71 1.81 7.63
CA ILE A 105 9.30 1.03 8.81
C ILE A 105 10.50 0.74 9.69
N LEU A 106 11.68 0.47 9.09
CA LEU A 106 12.90 0.24 9.84
C LEU A 106 13.40 1.52 10.50
N GLU A 107 13.41 2.65 9.80
CA GLU A 107 13.75 3.96 10.36
C GLU A 107 12.82 4.33 11.53
N ASP A 108 11.50 4.14 11.38
CA ASP A 108 10.53 4.46 12.42
C ASP A 108 10.62 3.48 13.61
N ALA A 109 10.69 2.17 13.35
CA ALA A 109 10.68 1.15 14.40
C ALA A 109 12.03 1.01 15.13
N PHE A 110 13.12 1.41 14.48
CA PHE A 110 14.48 1.24 14.98
C PHE A 110 15.26 2.55 15.00
N ALA A 111 14.59 3.70 15.06
CA ALA A 111 15.21 5.02 15.18
C ALA A 111 16.36 5.00 16.21
N GLY A 112 17.60 5.06 15.72
CA GLY A 112 18.82 5.02 16.55
C GLY A 112 19.49 3.65 16.75
N ARG A 113 19.07 2.57 16.06
CA ARG A 113 19.72 1.24 16.11
C ARG A 113 20.31 0.85 14.76
N SER A 114 21.45 0.13 14.78
CA SER A 114 22.17 -0.28 13.58
C SER A 114 21.48 -1.43 12.83
N VAL A 115 21.86 -1.63 11.56
CA VAL A 115 21.41 -2.77 10.73
C VAL A 115 21.77 -4.11 11.37
N ASP A 116 22.85 -4.19 12.15
CA ASP A 116 23.26 -5.41 12.87
C ASP A 116 22.22 -5.83 13.92
N PHE A 117 21.59 -4.87 14.60
CA PHE A 117 20.49 -5.14 15.53
C PHE A 117 19.31 -5.83 14.82
N LEU A 118 19.06 -5.50 13.54
CA LEU A 118 18.01 -6.13 12.75
C LEU A 118 18.34 -7.58 12.40
N LEU A 119 19.58 -7.82 11.96
CA LEU A 119 20.04 -9.17 11.62
C LEU A 119 19.99 -10.08 12.84
N GLU A 120 20.41 -9.60 14.01
CA GLU A 120 20.29 -10.33 15.27
C GLU A 120 18.84 -10.66 15.62
N LYS A 121 17.91 -9.71 15.43
CA LYS A 121 16.48 -9.95 15.69
C LYS A 121 15.83 -10.88 14.68
N ILE A 122 16.19 -10.79 13.40
CA ILE A 122 15.70 -11.72 12.37
C ILE A 122 16.16 -13.14 12.68
N VAL A 123 17.44 -13.33 13.01
CA VAL A 123 17.96 -14.64 13.42
C VAL A 123 17.24 -15.12 14.69
N HIS A 124 17.12 -14.27 15.71
CA HIS A 124 16.44 -14.59 16.97
C HIS A 124 14.96 -14.98 16.78
N TYR A 125 14.20 -14.23 15.97
CA TYR A 125 12.79 -14.55 15.72
C TYR A 125 12.62 -15.73 14.76
N SER A 126 13.59 -15.99 13.87
CA SER A 126 13.57 -17.17 12.99
C SER A 126 13.78 -18.50 13.74
N THR A 127 14.34 -18.44 14.95
CA THR A 127 14.51 -19.61 15.82
C THR A 127 13.29 -19.96 16.67
N TRP A 128 12.25 -19.12 16.67
CA TRP A 128 11.08 -19.36 17.50
C TRP A 128 10.14 -20.40 16.90
N THR A 129 9.60 -21.23 17.78
CA THR A 129 8.45 -22.08 17.51
C THR A 129 7.18 -21.24 17.37
N HIS A 130 6.13 -21.85 16.81
CA HIS A 130 4.86 -21.15 16.62
C HIS A 130 4.25 -20.70 17.95
N GLU A 131 4.34 -21.50 19.01
CA GLU A 131 3.87 -21.14 20.34
C GLU A 131 4.61 -19.92 20.91
N GLU A 132 5.94 -19.92 20.85
CA GLU A 132 6.78 -18.82 21.36
C GLU A 132 6.50 -17.49 20.64
N LEU A 133 6.28 -17.54 19.32
CA LEU A 133 5.88 -16.37 18.55
C LEU A 133 4.51 -15.83 18.99
N GLN A 134 3.53 -16.68 19.26
CA GLN A 134 2.20 -16.24 19.70
C GLN A 134 2.23 -15.62 21.10
N GLU A 135 3.03 -16.17 22.00
CA GLU A 135 3.19 -15.64 23.37
C GLU A 135 3.76 -14.22 23.34
N VAL A 136 4.82 -13.99 22.57
CA VAL A 136 5.42 -12.65 22.46
C VAL A 136 4.49 -11.67 21.72
N LEU A 137 3.77 -12.13 20.71
CA LEU A 137 2.78 -11.28 20.05
C LEU A 137 1.62 -10.91 20.99
N ALA A 138 1.21 -11.80 21.90
CA ALA A 138 0.22 -11.51 22.92
C ALA A 138 0.75 -10.46 23.91
N TYR A 139 1.96 -10.66 24.44
CA TYR A 139 2.64 -9.71 25.33
C TYR A 139 2.76 -8.31 24.69
N ASN A 140 3.28 -8.23 23.46
CA ASN A 140 3.45 -6.96 22.75
C ASN A 140 2.11 -6.26 22.48
N ARG A 141 1.04 -7.02 22.20
CA ARG A 141 -0.31 -6.45 22.04
C ARG A 141 -0.83 -5.86 23.34
N GLU A 142 -0.53 -6.48 24.47
CA GLU A 142 -0.91 -5.98 25.79
C GLU A 142 -0.12 -4.72 26.17
N GLU A 143 1.19 -4.69 25.94
CA GLU A 143 2.00 -3.49 26.18
C GLU A 143 1.58 -2.31 25.30
N VAL A 144 1.35 -2.54 24.00
CA VAL A 144 0.87 -1.48 23.09
C VAL A 144 -0.51 -0.96 23.52
N ARG A 145 -1.39 -1.83 24.02
CA ARG A 145 -2.68 -1.40 24.60
C ARG A 145 -2.47 -0.57 25.86
N ALA A 146 -1.57 -0.99 26.75
CA ALA A 146 -1.26 -0.25 27.98
C ALA A 146 -0.68 1.14 27.70
N LEU A 147 0.23 1.26 26.72
CA LEU A 147 0.78 2.54 26.26
C LEU A 147 -0.33 3.46 25.72
N ARG A 148 -1.26 2.91 24.93
CA ARG A 148 -2.39 3.67 24.38
C ARG A 148 -3.37 4.16 25.46
N ILE A 149 -3.55 3.39 26.53
CA ILE A 149 -4.39 3.76 27.68
C ILE A 149 -3.68 4.80 28.55
N GLY A 150 -2.37 4.63 28.81
CA GLY A 150 -1.56 5.57 29.59
C GLY A 150 -1.45 6.98 28.96
N SER A 151 -1.46 7.09 27.63
CA SER A 151 -1.49 8.40 26.94
C SER A 151 -2.83 9.14 27.04
N SER A 152 -3.92 8.48 27.47
CA SER A 152 -5.23 9.12 27.67
C SER A 152 -5.42 9.73 29.06
N ALA A 153 -4.53 9.45 30.01
CA ALA A 153 -4.57 9.98 31.38
C ALA A 153 -3.93 11.38 31.52
N PHE A 154 -3.47 11.99 30.42
CA PHE A 154 -2.79 13.29 30.38
C PHE A 154 -3.49 14.32 29.47
N ILE A 155 -4.80 14.15 29.20
CA ILE A 155 -5.62 15.19 28.54
C ILE A 155 -6.67 15.70 29.53
#